data_AF-A0A6A5BKB5-F1
#
_entry.id   AF-A0A6A5BKB5-F1
#
_cell.length_a   1.000
_cell.length_b   1.000
_cell.length_c   1.000
_cell.angle_alpha   90.00
_cell.angle_beta   90.00
_cell.angle_gamma   90.00
#
_symmetry.space_group_name_H-M   'P 1'
#
loop_
_entity.id
_entity.type
_entity.pdbx_description
1 polymer ?
#
loop_
_entity_poly.entity_id
_entity_poly.type
_entity_poly.pdbx_seq_one_letter_code
_entity_poly.pdbx_strand_id
1 'polypeptide(L)'
;MSNSKKQKYERYIDKSSIPGHEEKSSSGKTKFNVNQAKIDDVKTALENDTNAPSWLKGGAYTEEDNPHGLADRSDFIILFPQYREQYLKENISQIESTLAASPYYLKVSLNCKEGKMVVETTEKTFDPFIIFKGRDFLQLVARGVPFQQAKKVLEDNVFSEVIKIGNLCRNKEVFTKRRQRLFGPDGSTLKALEILTGCFIFIQGKTVSVIGEVNGIKTVSEVITDCMNNIHPIYHIKQLMVKRELKNNPEYANVPWDKYLPKFKKSVNKSIVKKKNKKLKPKKEYTPFPPAPEKSKKDIAIETGEYFLSEQEKQRKKEVERIEKQHEKKIEKKKENEKLYQPPKEEEIQRREKLIVLSSRMTA
;
A
#
# COMPACT_ATOMS: atom_id res chain seq x y z
N MET A 1 -4.81 12.47 42.56
CA MET A 1 -6.18 12.98 42.79
C MET A 1 -6.55 13.86 41.61
N SER A 2 -6.82 13.26 40.45
CA SER A 2 -8.13 12.74 40.00
C SER A 2 -9.04 13.82 39.44
N ASN A 3 -8.96 13.97 38.11
CA ASN A 3 -10.07 14.19 37.17
C ASN A 3 -11.39 14.67 37.77
N SER A 4 -11.66 15.97 37.66
CA SER A 4 -13.01 16.52 37.68
C SER A 4 -13.10 17.65 36.67
N LYS A 5 -13.39 17.30 35.41
CA LYS A 5 -13.90 18.19 34.33
C LYS A 5 -14.26 17.42 33.05
N LYS A 6 -14.93 16.29 33.20
CA LYS A 6 -15.68 15.60 32.13
C LYS A 6 -16.98 15.03 32.71
N GLN A 7 -17.88 15.92 33.12
CA GLN A 7 -19.26 15.58 33.41
C GLN A 7 -20.16 16.69 32.89
N LYS A 8 -20.65 16.52 31.68
CA LYS A 8 -21.98 16.93 31.21
C LYS A 8 -22.13 16.40 29.79
N TYR A 9 -23.32 15.89 29.49
CA TYR A 9 -23.74 15.14 28.29
C TYR A 9 -23.57 13.61 28.36
N GLU A 10 -24.09 13.01 29.42
CA GLU A 10 -24.68 11.66 29.33
C GLU A 10 -26.07 11.71 29.97
N ARG A 11 -27.09 11.93 29.14
CA ARG A 11 -28.48 11.58 29.46
C ARG A 11 -29.18 11.09 28.18
N TYR A 12 -29.77 9.90 28.31
CA TYR A 12 -30.71 9.24 27.43
C TYR A 12 -30.18 8.63 26.12
N ILE A 13 -29.50 7.49 26.24
CA ILE A 13 -29.85 6.33 25.42
C ILE A 13 -29.96 5.14 26.36
N ASP A 14 -31.17 4.62 26.50
CA ASP A 14 -31.48 3.44 27.30
C ASP A 14 -30.93 2.19 26.58
N LYS A 15 -29.81 1.65 27.10
CA LYS A 15 -29.03 0.58 26.44
C LYS A 15 -29.65 -0.82 26.61
N SER A 16 -30.80 -0.93 27.28
CA SER A 16 -31.55 -2.19 27.44
C SER A 16 -32.51 -2.51 26.30
N SER A 17 -32.71 -1.62 25.32
CA SER A 17 -33.65 -1.84 24.20
C SER A 17 -33.00 -2.36 22.91
N ILE A 18 -31.76 -2.86 22.97
CA ILE A 18 -31.06 -3.42 21.80
C ILE A 18 -30.89 -4.93 21.99
N PRO A 19 -31.59 -5.79 21.21
CA PRO A 19 -31.40 -7.23 21.27
C PRO A 19 -30.06 -7.64 20.65
N GLY A 20 -29.26 -8.41 21.39
CA GLY A 20 -28.07 -9.11 20.87
C GLY A 20 -26.75 -8.61 21.44
N HIS A 21 -26.46 -8.96 22.70
CA HIS A 21 -25.14 -8.83 23.28
C HIS A 21 -24.63 -10.24 23.66
N GLU A 22 -23.65 -10.75 22.92
CA GLU A 22 -22.82 -11.89 23.33
C GLU A 22 -21.34 -11.65 23.01
N GLU A 23 -20.51 -12.42 23.71
CA GLU A 23 -19.21 -12.07 24.25
C GLU A 23 -18.04 -11.97 23.24
N LYS A 24 -16.96 -11.30 23.68
CA LYS A 24 -15.70 -11.19 22.92
C LYS A 24 -14.97 -12.53 22.87
N SER A 25 -14.47 -12.89 21.69
CA SER A 25 -13.25 -13.68 21.56
C SER A 25 -12.38 -13.17 20.39
N SER A 26 -11.10 -13.48 20.48
CA SER A 26 -9.93 -12.92 19.81
C SER A 26 -10.01 -12.80 18.27
N SER A 27 -9.46 -11.68 17.77
CA SER A 27 -8.98 -11.47 16.38
C SER A 27 -9.95 -11.83 15.25
N GLY A 28 -10.78 -10.87 14.84
CA GLY A 28 -11.54 -10.99 13.61
C GLY A 28 -12.17 -9.66 13.24
N LYS A 29 -11.90 -9.16 12.04
CA LYS A 29 -12.64 -8.03 11.47
C LYS A 29 -14.12 -8.43 11.42
N THR A 30 -14.96 -7.84 12.25
CA THR A 30 -16.42 -8.00 12.18
C THR A 30 -16.89 -7.37 10.88
N LYS A 31 -17.15 -8.22 9.88
CA LYS A 31 -17.94 -7.82 8.72
C LYS A 31 -19.39 -7.74 9.19
N PHE A 32 -19.94 -6.54 9.26
CA PHE A 32 -21.40 -6.37 9.35
C PHE A 32 -22.00 -6.94 8.07
N ASN A 33 -22.51 -8.17 8.14
CA ASN A 33 -23.25 -8.78 7.05
C ASN A 33 -24.70 -8.35 7.23
N VAL A 34 -25.07 -7.23 6.63
CA VAL A 34 -26.46 -6.78 6.66
C VAL A 34 -27.26 -7.78 5.82
N ASN A 35 -28.24 -8.43 6.43
CA ASN A 35 -29.02 -9.48 5.79
C ASN A 35 -29.96 -8.83 4.76
N GLN A 36 -29.70 -9.01 3.47
CA GLN A 36 -30.43 -8.32 2.39
C GLN A 36 -31.95 -8.53 2.49
N ALA A 37 -32.38 -9.73 2.87
CA ALA A 37 -33.79 -10.04 3.14
C ALA A 37 -34.43 -9.13 4.19
N LYS A 38 -33.71 -8.79 5.28
CA LYS A 38 -34.23 -7.86 6.30
C LYS A 38 -34.32 -6.42 5.79
N ILE A 39 -33.44 -6.02 4.87
CA ILE A 39 -33.53 -4.70 4.22
C ILE A 39 -34.76 -4.66 3.32
N ASP A 40 -34.97 -5.73 2.56
CA ASP A 40 -36.08 -5.84 1.60
C ASP A 40 -37.42 -5.91 2.35
N ASP A 41 -37.50 -6.64 3.46
CA ASP A 41 -38.68 -6.65 4.35
C ASP A 41 -39.02 -5.25 4.90
N VAL A 42 -38.00 -4.48 5.32
CA VAL A 42 -38.17 -3.11 5.81
C VAL A 42 -38.61 -2.17 4.70
N LYS A 43 -38.06 -2.30 3.48
CA LYS A 43 -38.49 -1.52 2.32
C LYS A 43 -39.95 -1.82 1.96
N THR A 44 -40.33 -3.09 1.91
CA THR A 44 -41.71 -3.50 1.64
C THR A 44 -42.66 -3.01 2.74
N ALA A 45 -42.25 -3.02 4.02
CA ALA A 45 -43.04 -2.44 5.10
C ALA A 45 -43.22 -0.92 4.96
N LEU A 46 -42.20 -0.21 4.48
CA LEU A 46 -42.20 1.24 4.30
C LEU A 46 -43.02 1.69 3.08
N GLU A 47 -42.96 0.93 1.99
CA GLU A 47 -43.77 1.14 0.78
C GLU A 47 -45.26 0.95 1.05
N ASN A 48 -45.62 0.03 1.97
CA ASN A 48 -47.00 -0.26 2.34
C ASN A 48 -47.59 0.69 3.40
N ASP A 49 -46.79 1.55 4.03
CA ASP A 49 -47.26 2.50 5.03
C ASP A 49 -47.88 3.74 4.36
N THR A 50 -49.22 3.85 4.34
CA THR A 50 -49.92 4.98 3.71
C THR A 50 -49.68 6.31 4.43
N ASN A 51 -49.32 6.31 5.71
CA ASN A 51 -49.06 7.52 6.52
C ASN A 51 -47.61 8.02 6.46
N ALA A 52 -46.68 7.21 5.95
CA ALA A 52 -45.29 7.64 5.80
C ALA A 52 -45.17 8.77 4.75
N PRO A 53 -44.39 9.84 5.05
CA PRO A 53 -44.18 10.94 4.11
C PRO A 53 -43.46 10.45 2.84
N SER A 54 -43.73 11.11 1.71
CA SER A 54 -43.26 10.75 0.35
C SER A 54 -41.73 10.52 0.28
N TRP A 55 -40.95 11.37 0.95
CA TRP A 55 -39.48 11.28 0.99
C TRP A 55 -38.97 10.04 1.72
N LEU A 56 -39.75 9.46 2.65
CA LEU A 56 -39.40 8.23 3.36
C LEU A 56 -39.64 6.98 2.49
N LYS A 57 -40.57 7.06 1.53
CA LYS A 57 -40.92 6.00 0.58
C LYS A 57 -39.95 5.89 -0.60
N GLY A 58 -38.89 6.69 -0.61
CA GLY A 58 -37.90 6.72 -1.69
C GLY A 58 -38.35 7.61 -2.85
N GLY A 59 -38.15 8.92 -2.69
CA GLY A 59 -38.36 9.95 -3.72
C GLY A 59 -37.37 11.09 -3.55
N ALA A 60 -37.21 11.92 -4.58
CA ALA A 60 -36.45 13.16 -4.46
C ALA A 60 -37.14 14.09 -3.45
N TYR A 61 -36.36 14.74 -2.58
CA TYR A 61 -36.88 15.78 -1.71
C TYR A 61 -37.37 16.94 -2.58
N THR A 62 -38.60 17.39 -2.40
CA THR A 62 -39.22 18.43 -3.23
C THR A 62 -39.47 19.71 -2.45
N GLU A 63 -39.73 20.81 -3.16
CA GLU A 63 -40.09 22.10 -2.53
C GLU A 63 -41.36 21.99 -1.67
N GLU A 64 -42.26 21.08 -2.01
CA GLU A 64 -43.50 20.82 -1.26
C GLU A 64 -43.25 20.18 0.11
N ASP A 65 -42.16 19.43 0.25
CA ASP A 65 -41.80 18.77 1.51
C ASP A 65 -41.26 19.77 2.56
N ASN A 66 -40.78 20.93 2.12
CA ASN A 66 -40.30 22.00 3.01
C ASN A 66 -40.66 23.40 2.50
N PRO A 67 -41.93 23.82 2.65
CA PRO A 67 -42.41 25.10 2.14
C PRO A 67 -41.83 26.30 2.90
N HIS A 68 -41.35 26.11 4.13
CA HIS A 68 -40.82 27.17 4.98
C HIS A 68 -39.29 27.31 4.87
N GLY A 69 -38.61 26.44 4.12
CA GLY A 69 -37.16 26.45 3.96
C GLY A 69 -36.38 25.99 5.20
N LEU A 70 -35.07 26.22 5.21
CA LEU A 70 -34.21 25.84 6.34
C LEU A 70 -34.23 26.90 7.44
N ALA A 71 -34.34 26.47 8.70
CA ALA A 71 -34.31 27.37 9.86
C ALA A 71 -32.92 27.98 10.12
N ASP A 72 -31.87 27.19 9.89
CA ASP A 72 -30.48 27.58 10.11
C ASP A 72 -29.67 27.59 8.82
N ARG A 73 -28.65 28.46 8.80
CA ARG A 73 -27.70 28.55 7.72
C ARG A 73 -26.51 27.63 7.95
N SER A 74 -26.13 26.87 6.93
CA SER A 74 -24.94 26.02 6.92
C SER A 74 -23.97 26.48 5.84
N ASP A 75 -22.68 26.42 6.13
CA ASP A 75 -21.62 26.77 5.20
C ASP A 75 -20.47 25.74 5.19
N PHE A 76 -19.83 25.58 4.02
CA PHE A 76 -18.58 24.84 3.88
C PHE A 76 -17.53 25.67 3.18
N ILE A 77 -16.31 25.59 3.71
CA ILE A 77 -15.14 26.25 3.15
C ILE A 77 -14.28 25.22 2.42
N ILE A 78 -13.98 25.48 1.15
CA ILE A 78 -13.13 24.66 0.29
C ILE A 78 -11.91 25.45 -0.11
N LEU A 79 -10.72 24.92 0.19
CA LEU A 79 -9.45 25.51 -0.24
C LEU A 79 -9.08 25.03 -1.65
N PHE A 80 -8.57 25.93 -2.48
CA PHE A 80 -8.06 25.63 -3.81
C PHE A 80 -6.61 26.09 -3.99
N PRO A 81 -5.83 25.40 -4.85
CA PRO A 81 -4.45 25.77 -5.09
C PRO A 81 -4.35 26.98 -6.03
N GLN A 82 -3.28 27.76 -5.89
CA GLN A 82 -3.05 29.00 -6.64
C GLN A 82 -3.15 28.82 -8.17
N TYR A 83 -2.65 27.71 -8.71
CA TYR A 83 -2.72 27.44 -10.15
C TYR A 83 -4.17 27.32 -10.69
N ARG A 84 -5.15 27.08 -9.81
CA ARG A 84 -6.56 26.92 -10.20
C ARG A 84 -7.33 28.24 -10.21
N GLU A 85 -6.73 29.31 -9.67
CA GLU A 85 -7.37 30.62 -9.50
C GLU A 85 -7.88 31.21 -10.81
N GLN A 86 -7.06 31.21 -11.86
CA GLN A 86 -7.44 31.81 -13.16
C GLN A 86 -8.70 31.16 -13.74
N TYR A 87 -8.74 29.83 -13.76
CA TYR A 87 -9.92 29.09 -14.22
C TYR A 87 -11.15 29.40 -13.39
N LEU A 88 -11.00 29.49 -12.06
CA LEU A 88 -12.11 29.80 -11.16
C LEU A 88 -12.65 31.21 -11.43
N LYS A 89 -11.79 32.21 -11.62
CA LYS A 89 -12.22 33.57 -11.96
C LYS A 89 -13.02 33.63 -13.27
N GLU A 90 -12.59 32.89 -14.29
CA GLU A 90 -13.27 32.87 -15.59
C GLU A 90 -14.62 32.14 -15.55
N ASN A 91 -14.73 31.06 -14.75
CA ASN A 91 -15.90 30.20 -14.71
C ASN A 91 -16.82 30.42 -13.49
N ILE A 92 -16.54 31.42 -12.64
CA ILE A 92 -17.28 31.64 -11.39
C ILE A 92 -18.76 31.92 -11.66
N SER A 93 -19.07 32.74 -12.68
CA SER A 93 -20.45 33.07 -13.04
C SER A 93 -21.25 31.82 -13.43
N GLN A 94 -20.62 30.84 -14.08
CA GLN A 94 -21.26 29.58 -14.46
C GLN A 94 -21.48 28.67 -13.24
N ILE A 95 -20.51 28.64 -12.32
CA ILE A 95 -20.58 27.89 -11.06
C ILE A 95 -21.70 28.44 -10.18
N GLU A 96 -21.74 29.77 -9.99
CA GLU A 96 -22.77 30.46 -9.21
C GLU A 96 -24.15 30.25 -9.83
N SER A 97 -24.29 30.44 -11.15
CA SER A 97 -25.58 30.23 -11.83
C SER A 97 -26.09 28.80 -11.69
N THR A 98 -25.20 27.81 -11.73
CA THR A 98 -25.61 26.40 -11.65
C THR A 98 -26.05 26.01 -10.24
N LEU A 99 -25.39 26.52 -9.20
CA LEU A 99 -25.72 26.21 -7.81
C LEU A 99 -26.86 27.08 -7.26
N ALA A 100 -27.03 28.30 -7.79
CA ALA A 100 -28.14 29.18 -7.43
C ALA A 100 -29.46 28.82 -8.15
N ALA A 101 -29.38 28.13 -9.29
CA ALA A 101 -30.56 27.68 -10.03
C ALA A 101 -31.40 26.66 -9.23
N SER A 102 -32.69 26.60 -9.55
CA SER A 102 -33.57 25.51 -9.10
C SER A 102 -33.01 24.17 -9.59
N PRO A 103 -32.96 23.11 -8.76
CA PRO A 103 -33.58 22.98 -7.43
C PRO A 103 -32.64 23.26 -6.23
N TYR A 104 -31.43 23.80 -6.43
CA TYR A 104 -30.40 23.76 -5.38
C TYR A 104 -30.39 24.99 -4.46
N TYR A 105 -30.61 26.18 -5.01
CA TYR A 105 -30.64 27.46 -4.27
C TYR A 105 -29.45 27.67 -3.30
N LEU A 106 -28.24 27.27 -3.71
CA LEU A 106 -27.02 27.44 -2.93
C LEU A 106 -26.28 28.70 -3.36
N LYS A 107 -25.75 29.44 -2.37
CA LYS A 107 -24.91 30.61 -2.62
C LYS A 107 -23.44 30.18 -2.63
N VAL A 108 -22.67 30.68 -3.59
CA VAL A 108 -21.22 30.48 -3.64
C VAL A 108 -20.51 31.82 -3.56
N SER A 109 -19.39 31.87 -2.85
CA SER A 109 -18.48 33.01 -2.86
C SER A 109 -17.04 32.57 -3.10
N LEU A 110 -16.30 33.35 -3.88
CA LEU A 110 -14.91 33.10 -4.23
C LEU A 110 -14.00 34.18 -3.61
N ASN A 111 -13.08 33.77 -2.73
CA ASN A 111 -12.03 34.63 -2.21
C ASN A 111 -10.67 34.20 -2.78
N CYS A 112 -10.19 34.97 -3.76
CA CYS A 112 -8.91 34.72 -4.41
C CYS A 112 -7.70 35.06 -3.53
N LYS A 113 -7.81 36.02 -2.61
CA LYS A 113 -6.69 36.40 -1.72
C LYS A 113 -6.34 35.29 -0.75
N GLU A 114 -7.36 34.64 -0.19
CA GLU A 114 -7.20 33.53 0.76
C GLU A 114 -7.18 32.16 0.09
N GLY A 115 -7.47 32.07 -1.21
CA GLY A 115 -7.53 30.79 -1.93
C GLY A 115 -8.65 29.87 -1.44
N LYS A 116 -9.80 30.44 -1.07
CA LYS A 116 -10.96 29.69 -0.54
C LYS A 116 -12.25 29.99 -1.30
N MET A 117 -13.07 28.98 -1.48
CA MET A 117 -14.46 29.08 -1.94
C MET A 117 -15.36 28.70 -0.78
N VAL A 118 -16.49 29.38 -0.65
CA VAL A 118 -17.50 29.05 0.36
C VAL A 118 -18.81 28.71 -0.34
N VAL A 119 -19.43 27.60 0.04
CA VAL A 119 -20.81 27.27 -0.33
C VAL A 119 -21.68 27.41 0.90
N GLU A 120 -22.83 28.07 0.76
CA GLU A 120 -23.70 28.43 1.86
C GLU A 120 -25.16 28.11 1.47
N THR A 121 -25.94 27.59 2.41
CA THR A 121 -27.40 27.50 2.23
C THR A 121 -28.02 28.90 2.25
N THR A 122 -29.18 29.02 1.59
CA THR A 122 -30.01 30.23 1.59
C THR A 122 -31.37 29.91 2.21
N GLU A 123 -32.16 30.93 2.54
CA GLU A 123 -33.52 30.76 3.06
C GLU A 123 -34.44 30.04 2.06
N LYS A 124 -34.09 30.06 0.76
CA LYS A 124 -34.81 29.37 -0.31
C LYS A 124 -34.38 27.92 -0.50
N THR A 125 -33.26 27.51 0.11
CA THR A 125 -32.84 26.11 0.06
C THR A 125 -33.87 25.28 0.83
N PHE A 126 -34.54 24.36 0.16
CA PHE A 126 -35.53 23.50 0.78
C PHE A 126 -34.90 22.16 1.24
N ASP A 127 -34.00 21.57 0.42
CA ASP A 127 -33.29 20.33 0.74
C ASP A 127 -32.12 20.54 1.73
N PRO A 128 -32.14 19.94 2.93
CA PRO A 128 -31.04 20.06 3.89
C PRO A 128 -29.74 19.36 3.46
N PHE A 129 -29.79 18.35 2.59
CA PHE A 129 -28.62 17.54 2.22
C PHE A 129 -27.91 18.01 0.95
N ILE A 130 -28.53 18.88 0.14
CA ILE A 130 -27.93 19.38 -1.10
C ILE A 130 -26.60 20.09 -0.90
N ILE A 131 -26.41 20.74 0.26
CA ILE A 131 -25.17 21.43 0.59
C ILE A 131 -23.95 20.48 0.60
N PHE A 132 -24.13 19.20 0.92
CA PHE A 132 -23.05 18.21 0.83
C PHE A 132 -22.65 17.95 -0.62
N LYS A 133 -23.60 17.89 -1.56
CA LYS A 133 -23.31 17.79 -2.99
C LYS A 133 -22.66 19.06 -3.51
N GLY A 134 -23.10 20.24 -3.06
CA GLY A 134 -22.47 21.52 -3.37
C GLY A 134 -21.00 21.57 -2.91
N ARG A 135 -20.72 21.11 -1.69
CA ARG A 135 -19.35 20.95 -1.16
C ARG A 135 -18.50 20.04 -2.03
N ASP A 136 -19.04 18.88 -2.40
CA ASP A 136 -18.32 17.87 -3.20
C ASP A 136 -18.04 18.37 -4.62
N PHE A 137 -19.02 19.02 -5.25
CA PHE A 137 -18.87 19.70 -6.52
C PHE A 137 -17.73 20.74 -6.47
N LEU A 138 -17.75 21.65 -5.49
CA LEU A 138 -16.71 22.65 -5.31
C LEU A 138 -15.33 22.02 -5.04
N GLN A 139 -15.29 20.95 -4.25
CA GLN A 139 -14.06 20.20 -3.99
C GLN A 139 -13.47 19.61 -5.28
N LEU A 140 -14.30 19.09 -6.19
CA LEU A 140 -13.83 18.57 -7.48
C LEU A 140 -13.30 19.66 -8.40
N VAL A 141 -14.01 20.80 -8.50
CA VAL A 141 -13.56 21.94 -9.32
C VAL A 141 -12.24 22.50 -8.80
N ALA A 142 -12.08 22.61 -7.47
CA ALA A 142 -10.83 23.01 -6.82
C ALA A 142 -9.68 22.04 -7.14
N ARG A 143 -9.98 20.76 -7.37
CA ARG A 143 -9.02 19.72 -7.78
C ARG A 143 -8.84 19.58 -9.29
N GLY A 144 -9.28 20.56 -10.09
CA GLY A 144 -8.98 20.60 -11.51
C GLY A 144 -9.92 19.80 -12.40
N VAL A 145 -10.97 19.19 -11.85
CA VAL A 145 -11.97 18.47 -12.66
C VAL A 145 -12.70 19.45 -13.58
N PRO A 146 -12.94 19.11 -14.86
CA PRO A 146 -13.72 19.95 -15.77
C PRO A 146 -15.14 20.18 -15.27
N PHE A 147 -15.63 21.41 -15.41
CA PHE A 147 -16.94 21.83 -14.90
C PHE A 147 -18.09 20.90 -15.30
N GLN A 148 -18.19 20.55 -16.60
CA GLN A 148 -19.26 19.69 -17.12
C GLN A 148 -19.30 18.31 -16.44
N GLN A 149 -18.13 17.79 -16.06
CA GLN A 149 -18.04 16.49 -15.43
C GLN A 149 -18.24 16.58 -13.91
N ALA A 150 -17.83 17.68 -13.28
CA ALA A 150 -18.11 17.94 -11.88
C ALA A 150 -19.62 18.11 -11.62
N LYS A 151 -20.35 18.77 -12.55
CA LYS A 151 -21.79 19.05 -12.43
C LYS A 151 -22.63 17.78 -12.17
N LYS A 152 -22.21 16.64 -12.71
CA LYS A 152 -22.89 15.35 -12.52
C LYS A 152 -23.03 14.91 -11.06
N VAL A 153 -22.17 15.40 -10.15
CA VAL A 153 -22.29 15.07 -8.71
C VAL A 153 -23.54 15.67 -8.07
N LEU A 154 -24.12 16.71 -8.67
CA LEU A 154 -25.37 17.29 -8.20
C LEU A 154 -26.58 16.38 -8.49
N GLU A 155 -26.45 15.45 -9.43
CA GLU A 155 -27.49 14.46 -9.72
C GLU A 155 -27.62 13.42 -8.59
N ASP A 156 -28.83 12.91 -8.42
CA ASP A 156 -29.10 11.84 -7.46
C ASP A 156 -28.38 10.55 -7.87
N ASN A 157 -27.98 9.74 -6.88
CA ASN A 157 -27.20 8.50 -7.02
C ASN A 157 -25.77 8.66 -7.57
N VAL A 158 -25.35 9.84 -7.98
CA VAL A 158 -23.95 10.13 -8.36
C VAL A 158 -23.20 10.70 -7.15
N PHE A 159 -22.08 10.08 -6.82
CA PHE A 159 -21.23 10.49 -5.70
C PHE A 159 -19.83 10.82 -6.19
N SER A 160 -19.01 11.38 -5.29
CA SER A 160 -17.60 11.60 -5.58
C SER A 160 -16.70 11.19 -4.43
N GLU A 161 -15.47 10.78 -4.77
CA GLU A 161 -14.44 10.46 -3.79
C GLU A 161 -13.09 11.01 -4.26
N VAL A 162 -12.34 11.62 -3.34
CA VAL A 162 -11.01 12.16 -3.60
C VAL A 162 -9.96 11.33 -2.87
N ILE A 163 -9.33 10.40 -3.59
CA ILE A 163 -8.39 9.42 -3.07
C ILE A 163 -6.99 10.02 -2.98
N LYS A 164 -6.39 9.99 -1.78
CA LYS A 164 -5.02 10.47 -1.55
C LYS A 164 -4.00 9.36 -1.82
N ILE A 165 -3.30 9.47 -2.96
CA ILE A 165 -2.26 8.50 -3.36
C ILE A 165 -0.83 8.91 -2.95
N GLY A 166 -0.64 10.17 -2.55
CA GLY A 166 0.70 10.73 -2.29
C GLY A 166 1.52 10.04 -1.19
N ASN A 167 0.86 9.46 -0.19
CA ASN A 167 1.53 8.83 0.95
C ASN A 167 1.67 7.30 0.80
N LEU A 168 1.17 6.73 -0.30
CA LEU A 168 1.19 5.27 -0.51
C LEU A 168 2.56 4.76 -1.00
N CYS A 169 3.42 5.66 -1.50
CA CYS A 169 4.75 5.32 -2.01
C CYS A 169 5.82 6.18 -1.33
N ARG A 170 6.86 5.54 -0.79
CA ARG A 170 7.98 6.24 -0.13
C ARG A 170 8.87 6.99 -1.12
N ASN A 171 9.17 6.38 -2.27
CA ASN A 171 10.09 6.93 -3.26
C ASN A 171 9.34 7.70 -4.35
N LYS A 172 9.74 8.94 -4.62
CA LYS A 172 9.12 9.82 -5.63
C LYS A 172 9.13 9.21 -7.03
N GLU A 173 10.23 8.59 -7.45
CA GLU A 173 10.32 7.94 -8.77
C GLU A 173 9.36 6.76 -8.93
N VAL A 174 9.24 5.95 -7.87
CA VAL A 174 8.32 4.82 -7.83
C VAL A 174 6.88 5.31 -7.88
N PHE A 175 6.57 6.39 -7.17
CA PHE A 175 5.26 7.05 -7.22
C PHE A 175 4.93 7.51 -8.64
N THR A 176 5.85 8.23 -9.32
CA THR A 176 5.63 8.70 -10.69
C THR A 176 5.39 7.52 -11.66
N LYS A 177 6.19 6.46 -11.56
CA LYS A 177 6.02 5.25 -12.39
C LYS A 177 4.71 4.52 -12.12
N ARG A 178 4.28 4.38 -10.86
CA ARG A 178 3.00 3.75 -10.50
C ARG A 178 1.79 4.60 -10.84
N ARG A 179 1.90 5.93 -10.73
CA ARG A 179 0.86 6.86 -11.21
C ARG A 179 0.73 6.80 -12.73
N GLN A 180 1.84 6.77 -13.47
CA GLN A 180 1.80 6.61 -14.92
C GLN A 180 1.19 5.26 -15.33
N ARG A 181 1.44 4.21 -14.56
CA ARG A 181 0.80 2.89 -14.74
C ARG A 181 -0.72 2.94 -14.61
N LEU A 182 -1.28 3.79 -13.73
CA LEU A 182 -2.74 3.99 -13.63
C LEU A 182 -3.33 4.63 -14.89
N PHE A 183 -2.62 5.59 -15.49
CA PHE A 183 -3.02 6.15 -16.79
C PHE A 183 -2.96 5.08 -17.89
N GLY A 184 -1.87 4.30 -17.91
CA GLY A 184 -1.55 3.37 -19.00
C GLY A 184 -0.97 4.10 -20.22
N PRO A 185 -0.56 3.35 -21.27
CA PRO A 185 -0.16 3.94 -22.53
C PRO A 185 -1.37 4.64 -23.16
N ASP A 186 -1.20 5.91 -23.57
CA ASP A 186 -2.22 6.76 -24.19
C ASP A 186 -3.56 6.85 -23.42
N GLY A 187 -3.54 6.65 -22.10
CA GLY A 187 -4.76 6.68 -21.28
C GLY A 187 -5.67 5.44 -21.42
N SER A 188 -5.23 4.40 -22.12
CA SER A 188 -6.02 3.17 -22.37
C SER A 188 -6.49 2.47 -21.10
N THR A 189 -5.63 2.39 -20.08
CA THR A 189 -5.94 1.73 -18.80
C THR A 189 -6.99 2.54 -18.02
N LEU A 190 -6.83 3.86 -18.01
CA LEU A 190 -7.80 4.77 -17.39
C LEU A 190 -9.17 4.64 -18.07
N LYS A 191 -9.20 4.73 -19.41
CA LYS A 191 -10.45 4.64 -20.18
C LYS A 191 -11.16 3.30 -20.00
N ALA A 192 -10.41 2.19 -19.98
CA ALA A 192 -10.96 0.88 -19.72
C ALA A 192 -11.60 0.79 -18.32
N LEU A 193 -10.96 1.39 -17.31
CA LEU A 193 -11.49 1.41 -15.95
C LEU A 193 -12.77 2.26 -15.85
N GLU A 194 -12.83 3.39 -16.54
CA GLU A 194 -14.04 4.22 -16.64
C GLU A 194 -15.21 3.46 -17.26
N ILE A 195 -15.01 2.79 -18.39
CA ILE A 195 -16.06 2.05 -19.11
C ILE A 195 -16.58 0.86 -18.28
N LEU A 196 -15.68 0.18 -17.56
CA LEU A 196 -16.04 -1.00 -16.76
C LEU A 196 -16.80 -0.63 -15.49
N THR A 197 -16.48 0.52 -14.88
CA THR A 197 -17.04 0.93 -13.58
C THR A 197 -18.15 1.98 -13.70
N GLY A 198 -18.38 2.54 -14.89
CA GLY A 198 -19.32 3.64 -15.10
C GLY A 198 -18.89 4.94 -14.41
N CYS A 199 -17.65 5.00 -13.90
CA CYS A 199 -17.12 6.15 -13.19
C CYS A 199 -16.28 7.01 -14.12
N PHE A 200 -16.21 8.30 -13.82
CA PHE A 200 -15.20 9.20 -14.36
C PHE A 200 -14.03 9.32 -13.40
N ILE A 201 -12.80 9.26 -13.92
CA ILE A 201 -11.59 9.22 -13.10
C ILE A 201 -10.64 10.32 -13.55
N PHE A 202 -10.32 11.24 -12.64
CA PHE A 202 -9.40 12.34 -12.88
C PHE A 202 -8.17 12.23 -11.99
N ILE A 203 -7.01 11.97 -12.58
CA ILE A 203 -5.75 11.80 -11.86
C ILE A 203 -4.96 13.11 -11.94
N GLN A 204 -4.75 13.79 -10.81
CA GLN A 204 -3.91 14.98 -10.74
C GLN A 204 -2.97 14.96 -9.54
N GLY A 205 -1.68 15.17 -9.80
CA GLY A 205 -0.68 15.34 -8.75
C GLY A 205 -0.58 14.12 -7.82
N LYS A 206 -1.01 14.30 -6.57
CA LYS A 206 -0.98 13.29 -5.48
C LYS A 206 -2.37 12.76 -5.12
N THR A 207 -3.39 13.09 -5.90
CA THR A 207 -4.77 12.69 -5.63
C THR A 207 -5.43 12.18 -6.90
N VAL A 208 -6.43 11.31 -6.72
CA VAL A 208 -7.30 10.85 -7.80
C VAL A 208 -8.72 11.16 -7.40
N SER A 209 -9.42 11.93 -8.24
CA SER A 209 -10.84 12.22 -8.06
C SER A 209 -11.65 11.21 -8.87
N VAL A 210 -12.67 10.63 -8.26
CA VAL A 210 -13.58 9.66 -8.89
C VAL A 210 -15.01 10.17 -8.75
N ILE A 211 -15.80 10.08 -9.82
CA ILE A 211 -17.20 10.49 -9.86
C ILE A 211 -18.02 9.34 -10.43
N GLY A 212 -19.10 8.93 -9.77
CA GLY A 212 -19.96 7.86 -10.26
C GLY A 212 -20.81 7.23 -9.16
N GLU A 213 -21.33 6.03 -9.42
CA GLU A 213 -22.10 5.29 -8.42
C GLU A 213 -21.20 4.73 -7.30
N VAL A 214 -21.79 4.54 -6.12
CA VAL A 214 -21.07 4.06 -4.91
C VAL A 214 -20.32 2.74 -5.15
N ASN A 215 -20.92 1.79 -5.87
CA ASN A 215 -20.31 0.49 -6.14
C ASN A 215 -19.10 0.61 -7.09
N GLY A 216 -19.22 1.48 -8.10
CA GLY A 216 -18.13 1.80 -9.01
C GLY A 216 -16.97 2.49 -8.28
N ILE A 217 -17.29 3.50 -7.46
CA ILE A 217 -16.30 4.24 -6.66
C ILE A 217 -15.51 3.30 -5.73
N LYS A 218 -16.19 2.43 -4.98
CA LYS A 218 -15.52 1.44 -4.09
C LYS A 218 -14.55 0.57 -4.86
N THR A 219 -14.99 0.07 -6.02
CA THR A 219 -14.17 -0.77 -6.90
C THR A 219 -12.94 0.01 -7.39
N VAL A 220 -13.12 1.24 -7.90
CA VAL A 220 -12.04 2.08 -8.38
C VAL A 220 -11.05 2.44 -7.26
N SER A 221 -11.55 2.72 -6.05
CA SER A 221 -10.74 3.02 -4.87
C SER A 221 -9.82 1.85 -4.49
N GLU A 222 -10.33 0.61 -4.55
CA GLU A 222 -9.53 -0.61 -4.39
C GLU A 222 -8.45 -0.74 -5.48
N VAL A 223 -8.82 -0.58 -6.76
CA VAL A 223 -7.87 -0.67 -7.89
C VAL A 223 -6.74 0.37 -7.78
N ILE A 224 -7.06 1.61 -7.41
CA ILE A 224 -6.08 2.69 -7.27
C ILE A 224 -5.13 2.40 -6.11
N THR A 225 -5.67 1.97 -4.96
CA THR A 225 -4.89 1.64 -3.77
C THR A 225 -3.95 0.46 -4.05
N ASP A 226 -4.44 -0.58 -4.71
CA ASP A 226 -3.66 -1.76 -5.07
C ASP A 226 -2.59 -1.46 -6.13
N CYS A 227 -2.89 -0.59 -7.09
CA CYS A 227 -1.91 -0.13 -8.06
C CYS A 227 -0.73 0.58 -7.38
N MET A 228 -1.05 1.43 -6.40
CA MET A 228 -0.05 2.10 -5.58
C MET A 228 0.71 1.11 -4.68
N ASN A 229 0.10 -0.01 -4.30
CA ASN A 229 0.72 -1.13 -3.58
C ASN A 229 1.43 -2.16 -4.47
N ASN A 230 1.82 -1.74 -5.69
CA ASN A 230 2.59 -2.54 -6.66
C ASN A 230 1.85 -3.68 -7.35
N ILE A 231 0.53 -3.72 -7.29
CA ILE A 231 -0.27 -4.59 -8.16
C ILE A 231 -0.46 -3.85 -9.49
N HIS A 232 -0.59 -4.55 -10.62
CA HIS A 232 -0.83 -3.88 -11.91
C HIS A 232 -2.34 -3.74 -12.16
N PRO A 233 -2.86 -2.57 -12.56
CA PRO A 233 -4.30 -2.34 -12.71
C PRO A 233 -4.95 -3.27 -13.73
N ILE A 234 -4.20 -3.73 -14.73
CA ILE A 234 -4.64 -4.75 -15.71
C ILE A 234 -5.21 -6.02 -15.07
N TYR A 235 -4.72 -6.44 -13.89
CA TYR A 235 -5.25 -7.62 -13.21
C TYR A 235 -6.68 -7.37 -12.71
N HIS A 236 -6.93 -6.19 -12.15
CA HIS A 236 -8.29 -5.80 -11.75
C HIS A 236 -9.17 -5.58 -12.96
N ILE A 237 -8.68 -4.99 -14.05
CA ILE A 237 -9.44 -4.83 -15.30
C ILE A 237 -9.89 -6.21 -15.81
N LYS A 238 -9.01 -7.21 -15.86
CA LYS A 238 -9.38 -8.58 -16.25
C LYS A 238 -10.43 -9.18 -15.32
N GLN A 239 -10.30 -8.98 -14.01
CA GLN A 239 -11.31 -9.43 -13.05
C GLN A 239 -12.66 -8.74 -13.26
N LEU A 240 -12.67 -7.44 -13.54
CA LEU A 240 -13.89 -6.66 -13.80
C LEU A 240 -14.56 -7.08 -15.11
N MET A 241 -13.79 -7.38 -16.16
CA MET A 241 -14.33 -7.94 -17.39
C MET A 241 -15.04 -9.27 -17.12
N VAL A 242 -14.37 -10.21 -16.43
CA VAL A 242 -14.97 -11.52 -16.09
C VAL A 242 -16.20 -11.34 -15.21
N LYS A 243 -16.16 -10.45 -14.20
CA LYS A 243 -17.33 -10.15 -13.36
C LYS A 243 -18.50 -9.59 -14.17
N ARG A 244 -18.23 -8.74 -15.17
CA ARG A 244 -19.27 -8.16 -16.04
C ARG A 244 -19.93 -9.24 -16.90
N GLU A 245 -19.14 -10.13 -17.50
CA GLU A 245 -19.67 -11.28 -18.27
C GLU A 245 -20.48 -12.22 -17.38
N LEU A 246 -19.99 -12.56 -16.18
CA LEU A 246 -20.71 -13.41 -15.24
C LEU A 246 -22.02 -12.77 -14.75
N LYS A 247 -22.05 -11.44 -14.60
CA LYS A 247 -23.27 -10.70 -14.21
C LYS A 247 -24.34 -10.73 -15.29
N ASN A 248 -23.95 -10.73 -16.57
CA ASN A 248 -24.87 -10.79 -17.69
C ASN A 248 -25.53 -12.18 -17.84
N ASN A 249 -24.87 -13.23 -17.35
CA ASN A 249 -25.36 -14.60 -17.45
C ASN A 249 -26.22 -14.98 -16.23
N PRO A 250 -27.52 -15.32 -16.40
CA PRO A 250 -28.42 -15.61 -15.28
C PRO A 250 -28.04 -16.87 -14.49
N GLU A 251 -27.39 -17.85 -15.12
CA GLU A 251 -26.97 -19.12 -14.49
C GLU A 251 -26.02 -18.92 -13.30
N TYR A 252 -25.20 -17.87 -13.34
CA TYR A 252 -24.15 -17.63 -12.35
C TYR A 252 -24.56 -16.63 -11.26
N ALA A 253 -25.82 -16.15 -11.25
CA ALA A 253 -26.27 -15.12 -10.31
C ALA A 253 -26.18 -15.57 -8.83
N ASN A 254 -26.46 -16.85 -8.55
CA ASN A 254 -26.48 -17.41 -7.19
C ASN A 254 -25.19 -18.15 -6.80
N VAL A 255 -24.21 -18.25 -7.70
CA VAL A 255 -22.98 -19.03 -7.49
C VAL A 255 -21.82 -18.11 -7.08
N PRO A 256 -20.99 -18.47 -6.08
CA PRO A 256 -19.81 -17.67 -5.74
C PRO A 256 -18.79 -17.63 -6.89
N TRP A 257 -18.39 -16.41 -7.30
CA TRP A 257 -17.56 -16.20 -8.49
C TRP A 257 -16.05 -16.47 -8.29
N ASP A 258 -15.59 -16.72 -7.06
CA ASP A 258 -14.16 -16.85 -6.71
C ASP A 258 -13.39 -17.94 -7.48
N LYS A 259 -14.10 -18.96 -7.97
CA LYS A 259 -13.52 -20.03 -8.81
C LYS A 259 -13.17 -19.53 -10.22
N TYR A 260 -13.96 -18.60 -10.74
CA TYR A 260 -13.88 -18.10 -12.11
C TYR A 260 -12.99 -16.85 -12.23
N LEU A 261 -12.76 -16.15 -11.12
CA LEU A 261 -11.91 -14.97 -11.10
C LEU A 261 -10.42 -15.34 -11.30
N PRO A 262 -9.71 -14.67 -12.21
CA PRO A 262 -8.26 -14.80 -12.33
C PRO A 262 -7.56 -14.39 -11.03
N LYS A 263 -6.90 -15.35 -10.37
CA LYS A 263 -6.12 -15.09 -9.15
C LYS A 263 -4.70 -14.68 -9.52
N PHE A 264 -4.32 -13.47 -9.16
CA PHE A 264 -2.93 -13.03 -9.30
C PHE A 264 -2.07 -13.74 -8.24
N LYS A 265 -1.26 -14.71 -8.67
CA LYS A 265 -0.17 -15.23 -7.83
C LYS A 265 1.00 -14.27 -7.98
N LYS A 266 1.42 -13.64 -6.88
CA LYS A 266 2.74 -12.98 -6.85
C LYS A 266 3.78 -14.03 -7.24
N SER A 267 4.29 -13.96 -8.46
CA SER A 267 5.41 -14.80 -8.88
C SER A 267 6.64 -14.33 -8.12
N VAL A 268 6.80 -14.85 -6.91
CA VAL A 268 8.06 -14.74 -6.20
C VAL A 268 8.99 -15.68 -6.95
N ASN A 269 9.92 -15.14 -7.74
CA ASN A 269 10.98 -15.91 -8.38
C ASN A 269 11.68 -16.76 -7.31
N LYS A 270 11.31 -18.04 -7.22
CA LYS A 270 11.85 -18.97 -6.21
C LYS A 270 13.38 -19.08 -6.31
N SER A 271 13.94 -18.83 -7.49
CA SER A 271 15.39 -18.74 -7.74
C SER A 271 16.07 -17.60 -6.96
N ILE A 272 15.42 -16.45 -6.80
CA ILE A 272 15.94 -15.32 -6.00
C ILE A 272 15.85 -15.63 -4.49
N VAL A 273 14.78 -16.29 -4.06
CA VAL A 273 14.62 -16.74 -2.68
C VAL A 273 15.68 -17.79 -2.32
N LYS A 274 15.93 -18.75 -3.22
CA LYS A 274 17.03 -19.74 -3.06
C LYS A 274 18.41 -19.09 -2.98
N LYS A 275 18.67 -18.00 -3.73
CA LYS A 275 19.92 -17.23 -3.60
C LYS A 275 20.03 -16.51 -2.24
N LYS A 276 18.93 -16.05 -1.64
CA LYS A 276 18.93 -15.47 -0.28
C LYS A 276 19.19 -16.48 0.83
N ASN A 277 18.93 -17.76 0.58
CA ASN A 277 19.24 -18.85 1.51
C ASN A 277 20.71 -19.31 1.46
N LYS A 278 21.55 -18.78 0.56
CA LYS A 278 23.00 -18.84 0.79
C LYS A 278 23.27 -18.04 2.05
N LYS A 279 23.76 -18.71 3.13
CA LYS A 279 24.07 -18.11 4.43
C LYS A 279 24.57 -16.68 4.24
N LEU A 280 23.71 -15.71 4.56
CA LEU A 280 24.05 -14.31 4.53
C LEU A 280 25.27 -14.17 5.45
N LYS A 281 26.41 -13.76 4.90
CA LYS A 281 27.59 -13.45 5.73
C LYS A 281 27.10 -12.48 6.83
N PRO A 282 27.47 -12.70 8.10
CA PRO A 282 27.06 -11.81 9.17
C PRO A 282 27.41 -10.37 8.77
N LYS A 283 26.46 -9.45 8.93
CA LYS A 283 26.71 -8.03 8.63
C LYS A 283 27.83 -7.57 9.57
N LYS A 284 28.86 -6.93 9.01
CA LYS A 284 29.91 -6.30 9.82
C LYS A 284 29.26 -5.31 10.78
N GLU A 285 29.65 -5.34 12.04
CA GLU A 285 29.19 -4.38 13.03
C GLU A 285 29.56 -2.95 12.57
N TYR A 286 28.66 -2.00 12.82
CA TYR A 286 28.88 -0.62 12.41
C TYR A 286 29.97 0.00 13.27
N THR A 287 31.12 0.28 12.67
CA THR A 287 32.18 1.07 13.29
C THR A 287 32.10 2.50 12.75
N PRO A 288 32.03 3.53 13.60
CA PRO A 288 32.01 4.92 13.15
C PRO A 288 33.36 5.35 12.55
N PHE A 289 34.43 4.62 12.87
CA PHE A 289 35.77 4.84 12.32
C PHE A 289 35.94 4.10 11.00
N PRO A 290 36.48 4.76 9.95
CA PRO A 290 36.85 4.08 8.73
C PRO A 290 38.01 3.11 8.98
N PRO A 291 38.14 2.02 8.20
CA PRO A 291 39.34 1.19 8.25
C PRO A 291 40.56 2.01 7.82
N ALA A 292 41.74 1.67 8.36
CA ALA A 292 42.98 2.30 7.93
C ALA A 292 43.18 2.11 6.42
N PRO A 293 43.67 3.14 5.69
CA PRO A 293 43.97 3.00 4.28
C PRO A 293 45.05 1.93 4.07
N GLU A 294 44.94 1.18 2.97
CA GLU A 294 46.02 0.27 2.56
C GLU A 294 47.27 1.09 2.24
N LYS A 295 48.40 0.69 2.82
CA LYS A 295 49.68 1.39 2.66
C LYS A 295 50.16 1.24 1.21
N SER A 296 50.76 2.29 0.63
CA SER A 296 51.27 2.20 -0.73
C SER A 296 52.47 1.25 -0.80
N LYS A 297 52.82 0.76 -2.01
CA LYS A 297 54.05 -0.03 -2.20
C LYS A 297 55.30 0.70 -1.69
N LYS A 298 55.33 2.04 -1.78
CA LYS A 298 56.41 2.87 -1.26
C LYS A 298 56.41 2.84 0.27
N ASP A 299 55.25 3.00 0.89
CA ASP A 299 55.13 2.98 2.35
C ASP A 299 55.47 1.60 2.92
N ILE A 300 55.02 0.52 2.28
CA ILE A 300 55.40 -0.86 2.64
C ILE A 300 56.92 -1.03 2.54
N ALA A 301 57.55 -0.55 1.45
CA ALA A 301 58.99 -0.65 1.27
C ALA A 301 59.78 0.20 2.28
N ILE A 302 59.24 1.35 2.69
CA ILE A 302 59.82 2.21 3.73
C ILE A 302 59.71 1.52 5.10
N GLU A 303 58.57 0.91 5.39
CA GLU A 303 58.34 0.15 6.62
C GLU A 303 59.17 -1.14 6.72
N THR A 304 59.36 -1.87 5.62
CA THR A 304 60.24 -3.05 5.59
C THR A 304 61.73 -2.70 5.55
N GLY A 305 62.08 -1.42 5.37
CA GLY A 305 63.45 -0.95 5.21
C GLY A 305 64.10 -1.33 3.87
N GLU A 306 63.39 -2.04 2.99
CA GLU A 306 63.87 -2.42 1.66
C GLU A 306 63.98 -1.22 0.72
N TYR A 307 63.24 -0.14 0.99
CA TYR A 307 63.31 1.07 0.19
C TYR A 307 64.71 1.69 0.19
N PHE A 308 65.42 1.63 1.33
CA PHE A 308 66.72 2.26 1.52
C PHE A 308 67.90 1.41 1.05
N LEU A 309 67.71 0.10 0.82
CA LEU A 309 68.77 -0.81 0.37
C LEU A 309 69.08 -0.63 -1.12
N SER A 310 70.37 -0.63 -1.45
CA SER A 310 70.84 -0.65 -2.84
C SER A 310 70.43 -1.96 -3.54
N GLU A 311 70.28 -1.93 -4.87
CA GLU A 311 69.96 -3.15 -5.64
C GLU A 311 70.98 -4.27 -5.43
N GLN A 312 72.25 -3.92 -5.27
CA GLN A 312 73.32 -4.90 -4.98
C GLN A 312 73.15 -5.55 -3.60
N GLU A 313 72.74 -4.78 -2.59
CA GLU A 313 72.49 -5.29 -1.23
C GLU A 313 71.25 -6.17 -1.19
N LYS A 314 70.22 -5.81 -1.96
CA LYS A 314 69.02 -6.65 -2.15
C LYS A 314 69.37 -7.98 -2.79
N GLN A 315 70.25 -7.99 -3.80
CA GLN A 315 70.71 -9.23 -4.43
C GLN A 315 71.52 -10.10 -3.46
N ARG A 316 72.43 -9.51 -2.68
CA ARG A 316 73.20 -10.23 -1.64
C ARG A 316 72.28 -10.86 -0.60
N LYS A 317 71.29 -10.11 -0.08
CA LYS A 317 70.30 -10.65 0.87
C LYS A 317 69.51 -11.82 0.28
N LYS A 318 69.08 -11.73 -0.98
CA LYS A 318 68.36 -12.82 -1.68
C LYS A 318 69.22 -14.07 -1.83
N GLU A 319 70.51 -13.92 -2.12
CA GLU A 319 71.40 -15.08 -2.24
C GLU A 319 71.65 -15.74 -0.88
N VAL A 320 71.85 -14.95 0.19
CA VAL A 320 71.96 -15.47 1.55
C VAL A 320 70.70 -16.24 1.95
N GLU A 321 69.51 -15.67 1.73
CA GLU A 321 68.23 -16.33 2.02
C GLU A 321 68.05 -17.63 1.20
N ARG A 322 68.53 -17.66 -0.05
CA ARG A 322 68.50 -18.86 -0.89
C ARG A 322 69.41 -19.95 -0.35
N ILE A 323 70.62 -19.60 0.08
CA ILE A 323 71.58 -20.53 0.68
C ILE A 323 71.01 -21.11 1.98
N GLU A 324 70.42 -20.28 2.84
CA GLU A 324 69.79 -20.70 4.09
C GLU A 324 68.63 -21.67 3.84
N LYS A 325 67.71 -21.36 2.90
CA LYS A 325 66.62 -22.27 2.52
C LYS A 325 67.10 -23.60 1.96
N GLN A 326 68.19 -23.58 1.19
CA GLN A 326 68.81 -24.82 0.69
C GLN A 326 69.40 -25.64 1.83
N HIS A 327 70.04 -24.99 2.79
CA HIS A 327 70.58 -25.64 3.98
C HIS A 327 69.46 -26.26 4.85
N GLU A 328 68.37 -25.54 5.08
CA GLU A 328 67.19 -26.05 5.81
C GLU A 328 66.58 -27.28 5.13
N LYS A 329 66.35 -27.22 3.81
CA LYS A 329 65.83 -28.38 3.04
C LYS A 329 66.77 -29.58 3.11
N LYS A 330 68.09 -29.33 3.10
CA LYS A 330 69.08 -30.39 3.26
C LYS A 330 69.00 -31.03 4.64
N ILE A 331 68.80 -30.25 5.70
CA ILE A 331 68.58 -30.74 7.06
C ILE A 331 67.26 -31.52 7.15
N GLU A 332 66.17 -31.00 6.59
CA GLU A 332 64.85 -31.65 6.61
C GLU A 332 64.89 -32.99 5.88
N LYS A 333 65.47 -33.03 4.69
CA LYS A 333 65.67 -34.28 3.92
C LYS A 333 66.58 -35.27 4.67
N LYS A 334 67.60 -34.78 5.39
CA LYS A 334 68.44 -35.63 6.23
C LYS A 334 67.63 -36.22 7.41
N LYS A 335 66.78 -35.42 8.07
CA LYS A 335 65.88 -35.87 9.14
C LYS A 335 64.83 -36.86 8.63
N GLU A 336 64.25 -36.63 7.45
CA GLU A 336 63.31 -37.57 6.81
C GLU A 336 64.00 -38.90 6.49
N ASN A 337 65.19 -38.86 5.91
CA ASN A 337 65.99 -40.06 5.65
C ASN A 337 66.32 -40.80 6.96
N GLU A 338 66.77 -40.10 8.01
CA GLU A 338 67.06 -40.70 9.32
C GLU A 338 65.82 -41.38 9.94
N LYS A 339 64.61 -40.83 9.74
CA LYS A 339 63.35 -41.46 10.17
C LYS A 339 63.03 -42.74 9.38
N LEU A 340 63.38 -42.83 8.10
CA LEU A 340 63.20 -44.04 7.28
C LEU A 340 64.11 -45.20 7.72
N TYR A 341 65.29 -44.90 8.29
CA TYR A 341 66.24 -45.90 8.78
C TYR A 341 65.97 -46.35 10.23
N GLN A 342 65.07 -45.68 10.95
CA GLN A 342 64.61 -46.17 12.25
C GLN A 342 63.53 -47.23 12.03
N PRO A 343 63.73 -48.48 12.49
CA PRO A 343 62.69 -49.50 12.39
C PRO A 343 61.44 -49.01 13.14
N PRO A 344 60.23 -49.20 12.59
CA PRO A 344 59.00 -48.90 13.30
C PRO A 344 59.03 -49.63 14.65
N LYS A 345 58.69 -48.94 15.74
CA LYS A 345 58.54 -49.61 17.04
C LYS A 345 57.43 -50.64 16.91
N GLU A 346 57.76 -51.92 17.03
CA GLU A 346 56.77 -52.99 17.09
C GLU A 346 55.89 -52.78 18.32
N GLU A 347 54.59 -52.63 18.09
CA GLU A 347 53.60 -52.85 19.14
C GLU A 347 53.58 -54.36 19.39
N GLU A 348 53.94 -54.81 20.60
CA GLU A 348 53.77 -56.20 21.01
C GLU A 348 52.30 -56.59 20.86
N ILE A 349 51.97 -57.22 19.73
CA ILE A 349 50.63 -57.74 19.47
C ILE A 349 50.37 -58.78 20.56
N GLN A 350 49.28 -58.59 21.31
CA GLN A 350 48.67 -59.49 22.29
C GLN A 350 48.28 -60.86 21.69
N ARG A 351 49.22 -61.58 21.08
CA ARG A 351 49.05 -62.96 20.59
C ARG A 351 48.99 -63.97 21.73
N ARG A 352 49.22 -63.55 22.98
CA ARG A 352 49.08 -64.41 24.16
C ARG A 352 47.66 -64.53 24.71
N GLU A 353 46.72 -63.64 24.37
CA GLU A 353 45.36 -63.75 24.93
C GLU A 353 44.38 -64.54 24.07
N LYS A 354 44.56 -64.60 22.74
CA LYS A 354 43.69 -65.44 21.86
C LYS A 354 43.99 -66.93 21.93
N LEU A 355 45.20 -67.33 22.33
CA LEU A 355 45.58 -68.75 22.46
C LEU A 355 45.06 -69.39 23.76
N ILE A 356 44.83 -68.59 24.81
CA ILE A 356 44.27 -69.09 26.07
C ILE A 356 42.76 -69.35 25.92
N VAL A 357 42.02 -68.43 25.29
CA VAL A 357 40.55 -68.54 25.13
C VAL A 357 40.12 -69.71 24.23
N LEU A 358 40.96 -70.14 23.28
CA LEU A 358 40.65 -71.33 22.45
C LEU A 358 40.88 -72.65 23.19
N SER A 359 41.83 -72.71 24.13
CA SER A 359 42.11 -73.91 24.93
C SER A 359 41.05 -74.14 26.03
N SER A 360 40.47 -73.07 26.56
CA SER A 360 39.46 -73.14 27.63
C SER A 360 38.05 -73.48 27.15
N ARG A 361 37.83 -73.62 25.84
CA ARG A 361 36.53 -74.02 25.23
C ARG A 361 36.47 -75.48 24.80
N MET A 362 37.57 -76.24 24.90
CA MET A 362 37.60 -77.68 24.65
C MET A 362 37.56 -78.54 25.93
N THR A 363 37.44 -77.91 27.10
CA THR A 363 37.26 -78.59 28.39
C THR A 363 36.13 -77.92 29.19
N ALA A 364 34.90 -78.10 28.73
CA ALA A 364 33.67 -77.93 29.51
C ALA A 364 32.52 -78.68 28.83
#